data_AF-A0A5C9CB76-F1
#
_entry.id   AF-A0A5C9CB76-F1
#
_cell.length_a   1.000
_cell.length_b   1.000
_cell.length_c   1.000
_cell.angle_alpha   90.00
_cell.angle_beta   90.00
_cell.angle_gamma   90.00
#
_symmetry.space_group_name_H-M   'P 1'
#
loop_
_entity.id
_entity.type
_entity.pdbx_description
1 polymer ?
#
loop_
_entity_poly.entity_id
_entity_poly.type
_entity_poly.pdbx_seq_one_letter_code
_entity_poly.pdbx_strand_id
1 'polypeptide(L)'
;MKKMILFSLLFLGMSFAASAQTDSTMKDYVGKYKFPEGSPVNEIVVSLENGALSMTSAVGSSSLEKTAEDVFTITQFQGTATFKRNEAKKVIGVSINAMGYSLEGTKEETSSQSLFIVRKNLKN
;
A
#
# COMPACT_ATOMS: atom_id res chain seq x y z
N MET A 1 -54.83 34.85 -5.87
CA MET A 1 -54.30 33.96 -6.92
C MET A 1 -52.78 34.09 -6.92
N LYS A 2 -52.11 33.11 -6.32
CA LYS A 2 -51.21 32.15 -6.99
C LYS A 2 -49.88 32.83 -7.39
N LYS A 3 -48.91 32.84 -6.48
CA LYS A 3 -47.83 31.83 -6.43
C LYS A 3 -47.13 31.74 -7.78
N MET A 4 -45.99 32.41 -7.91
CA MET A 4 -44.97 32.32 -8.98
C MET A 4 -44.37 33.73 -9.00
N ILE A 5 -43.22 34.01 -8.40
CA ILE A 5 -41.89 33.72 -8.95
C ILE A 5 -40.92 33.99 -7.78
N LEU A 6 -40.46 32.96 -7.08
CA LEU A 6 -39.35 33.13 -6.11
C LEU A 6 -38.66 31.78 -5.83
N PHE A 7 -38.31 31.04 -6.88
CA PHE A 7 -37.68 29.72 -6.76
C PHE A 7 -36.70 29.45 -7.91
N SER A 8 -35.70 30.32 -8.10
CA SER A 8 -34.68 30.06 -9.15
C SER A 8 -33.26 30.49 -8.78
N LEU A 9 -32.92 30.57 -7.49
CA LEU A 9 -31.56 30.87 -7.04
C LEU A 9 -31.00 29.84 -6.04
N LEU A 10 -31.34 28.56 -6.25
CA LEU A 10 -30.85 27.46 -5.41
C LEU A 10 -30.29 26.30 -6.25
N PHE A 11 -29.46 26.60 -7.25
CA PHE A 11 -28.47 25.63 -7.74
C PHE A 11 -27.12 25.99 -7.11
N LEU A 12 -27.09 25.77 -5.79
CA LEU A 12 -25.88 25.76 -4.99
C LEU A 12 -24.99 24.67 -5.57
N GLY A 13 -23.85 25.09 -6.12
CA GLY A 13 -22.85 24.20 -6.69
C GLY A 13 -22.38 23.20 -5.65
N MET A 14 -22.90 21.98 -5.73
CA MET A 14 -22.32 20.84 -5.05
C MET A 14 -21.34 20.20 -6.03
N SER A 15 -20.22 20.88 -6.21
CA SER A 15 -19.03 20.23 -6.74
C SER A 15 -18.66 19.18 -5.70
N PHE A 16 -19.00 17.92 -5.98
CA PHE A 16 -18.38 16.78 -5.33
C PHE A 16 -16.90 16.83 -5.70
N ALA A 17 -16.12 17.58 -4.93
CA ALA A 17 -14.71 17.29 -4.81
C ALA A 17 -14.65 15.93 -4.14
N ALA A 18 -14.67 14.88 -4.96
CA ALA A 18 -14.17 13.58 -4.58
C ALA A 18 -12.69 13.77 -4.28
N SER A 19 -12.41 14.23 -3.06
CA SER A 19 -11.10 14.14 -2.47
C SER A 19 -10.83 12.65 -2.43
N ALA A 20 -10.06 12.16 -3.41
CA ALA A 20 -9.29 10.95 -3.22
C ALA A 20 -8.40 11.27 -2.01
N GLN A 21 -8.90 10.99 -0.81
CA GLN A 21 -8.10 10.93 0.38
C GLN A 21 -7.17 9.75 0.11
N THR A 22 -6.05 10.06 -0.52
CA THR A 22 -4.93 9.13 -0.61
C THR A 22 -4.53 8.90 0.83
N ASP A 23 -5.09 7.84 1.40
CA ASP A 23 -4.88 7.40 2.76
C ASP A 23 -3.36 7.35 2.94
N SER A 24 -2.80 8.36 3.62
CA SER A 24 -1.36 8.56 3.74
C SER A 24 -0.68 7.35 4.38
N THR A 25 -1.48 6.47 5.00
CA THR A 25 -1.14 5.16 5.53
C THR A 25 -0.77 4.11 4.48
N MET A 26 -1.23 4.21 3.22
CA MET A 26 -0.92 3.19 2.20
C MET A 26 0.58 3.10 1.89
N LYS A 27 1.31 4.19 2.07
CA LYS A 27 2.77 4.23 1.90
C LYS A 27 3.50 3.42 2.95
N ASP A 28 2.91 3.19 4.13
CA ASP A 28 3.53 2.42 5.21
C ASP A 28 3.77 0.96 4.81
N TYR A 29 2.95 0.42 3.92
CA TYR A 29 3.04 -0.97 3.46
C TYR A 29 4.04 -1.15 2.31
N VAL A 30 4.41 -0.08 1.61
CA VAL A 30 5.36 -0.13 0.48
C VAL A 30 6.73 -0.56 0.97
N GLY A 31 7.35 -1.51 0.26
CA GLY A 31 8.69 -2.00 0.56
C GLY A 31 8.90 -3.44 0.13
N LYS A 32 10.12 -3.93 0.35
CA LYS A 32 10.44 -5.35 0.15
C LYS A 32 10.21 -6.12 1.45
N TYR A 33 9.67 -7.32 1.35
CA TYR A 33 9.50 -8.25 2.47
C TYR A 33 10.20 -9.55 2.13
N LYS A 34 11.02 -10.03 3.07
CA LYS A 34 11.82 -11.26 2.94
C LYS A 34 11.24 -12.34 3.82
N PHE A 35 11.12 -13.55 3.27
CA PHE A 35 10.66 -14.74 3.97
C PHE A 35 11.85 -15.65 4.34
N PRO A 36 11.70 -16.53 5.33
CA PRO A 36 12.72 -17.50 5.69
C PRO A 36 13.12 -18.41 4.53
N GLU A 37 14.37 -18.88 4.53
CA GLU A 37 14.83 -19.87 3.56
C GLU A 37 13.96 -21.14 3.59
N GLY A 38 13.72 -21.72 2.41
CA GLY A 38 12.81 -22.86 2.25
C GLY A 38 11.33 -22.47 2.07
N SER A 39 11.00 -21.18 2.17
CA SER A 39 9.66 -20.70 1.80
C SER A 39 9.41 -20.86 0.30
N PRO A 40 8.16 -21.14 -0.14
CA PRO A 40 7.80 -21.17 -1.57
C PRO A 40 8.07 -19.85 -2.30
N VAL A 41 8.14 -18.74 -1.56
CA VAL A 41 8.47 -17.41 -2.06
C VAL A 41 9.52 -16.81 -1.13
N ASN A 42 10.67 -16.40 -1.68
CA ASN A 42 11.77 -15.85 -0.89
C ASN A 42 11.57 -14.37 -0.56
N GLU A 43 11.00 -13.61 -1.48
CA GLU A 43 10.73 -12.19 -1.29
C GLU A 43 9.50 -11.74 -2.07
N ILE A 44 8.84 -10.70 -1.54
CA ILE A 44 7.86 -9.92 -2.26
C ILE A 44 8.21 -8.44 -2.22
N VAL A 45 7.77 -7.70 -3.24
CA VAL A 45 7.83 -6.26 -3.29
C VAL A 45 6.40 -5.72 -3.30
N VAL A 46 6.07 -4.87 -2.33
CA VAL A 46 4.81 -4.15 -2.28
C VAL A 46 5.03 -2.75 -2.84
N SER A 47 4.28 -2.39 -3.88
CA SER A 47 4.28 -1.07 -4.52
C SER A 47 2.93 -0.39 -4.41
N LEU A 48 2.91 0.95 -4.51
CA LEU A 48 1.71 1.76 -4.55
C LEU A 48 1.60 2.40 -5.93
N GLU A 49 0.61 2.00 -6.71
CA GLU A 49 0.38 2.47 -8.08
C GLU A 49 -1.05 2.98 -8.20
N ASN A 50 -1.23 4.21 -8.69
CA ASN A 50 -2.54 4.85 -8.84
C ASN A 50 -3.42 4.84 -7.57
N GLY A 51 -2.78 4.84 -6.38
CA GLY A 51 -3.47 4.78 -5.09
C GLY A 51 -3.89 3.38 -4.64
N ALA A 52 -3.59 2.34 -5.42
CA ALA A 52 -3.82 0.94 -5.07
C ALA A 52 -2.49 0.23 -4.78
N LEU A 53 -2.51 -0.67 -3.80
CA LEU A 53 -1.34 -1.50 -3.50
C LEU A 53 -1.28 -2.71 -4.42
N SER A 54 -0.07 -3.05 -4.85
CA SER A 54 0.24 -4.25 -5.62
C SER A 54 1.38 -5.00 -4.93
N MET A 55 1.35 -6.33 -4.97
CA MET A 55 2.46 -7.18 -4.57
C MET A 55 3.01 -7.94 -5.77
N THR A 56 4.33 -8.00 -5.87
CA THR A 56 5.06 -8.74 -6.90
C THR A 56 6.08 -9.66 -6.27
N SER A 57 6.21 -10.86 -6.82
CA SER A 57 7.16 -11.88 -6.40
C SER A 57 7.68 -12.66 -7.60
N ALA A 58 8.63 -13.57 -7.39
CA ALA A 58 9.11 -14.46 -8.45
C ALA A 58 8.02 -15.41 -8.99
N VAL A 59 6.96 -15.68 -8.21
CA VAL A 59 5.88 -16.60 -8.60
C VAL A 59 4.68 -15.88 -9.24
N GLY A 60 4.66 -14.55 -9.25
CA GLY A 60 3.60 -13.75 -9.85
C GLY A 60 3.30 -12.46 -9.10
N SER A 61 2.28 -11.74 -9.56
CA SER A 61 1.81 -10.47 -9.01
C SER A 61 0.30 -10.45 -8.77
N SER A 62 -0.12 -9.64 -7.81
CA SER A 62 -1.52 -9.46 -7.44
C SER A 62 -1.76 -8.06 -6.87
N SER A 63 -2.95 -7.52 -7.14
CA SER A 63 -3.46 -6.36 -6.40
C SER A 63 -3.77 -6.73 -4.95
N LEU A 64 -3.69 -5.73 -4.07
CA LEU A 64 -4.06 -5.82 -2.66
C LEU A 64 -5.27 -4.91 -2.39
N GLU A 65 -6.35 -5.52 -1.92
CA GLU A 65 -7.58 -4.81 -1.57
C GLU A 65 -7.75 -4.75 -0.05
N LYS A 66 -7.82 -3.55 0.52
CA LYS A 66 -7.94 -3.37 1.96
C LYS A 66 -9.29 -3.89 2.44
N THR A 67 -9.27 -4.79 3.43
CA THR A 67 -10.48 -5.35 4.04
C THR A 67 -10.63 -4.94 5.51
N ALA A 68 -9.53 -4.69 6.21
CA ALA A 68 -9.53 -4.11 7.55
C ALA A 68 -8.25 -3.28 7.78
N GLU A 69 -8.05 -2.79 9.01
CA GLU A 69 -6.77 -2.19 9.39
C GLU A 69 -5.64 -3.22 9.24
N ASP A 70 -4.59 -2.85 8.50
CA ASP A 70 -3.45 -3.70 8.19
C ASP A 70 -3.78 -5.05 7.49
N VAL A 71 -5.03 -5.29 7.06
CA VAL A 71 -5.45 -6.56 6.44
C VAL A 71 -5.95 -6.31 5.02
N PHE A 72 -5.42 -7.10 4.07
CA PHE A 72 -5.69 -6.97 2.65
C PHE A 72 -5.98 -8.33 2.02
N THR A 73 -6.91 -8.37 1.08
CA THR A 73 -7.15 -9.51 0.20
C THR A 73 -6.13 -9.51 -0.94
N ILE A 74 -5.57 -10.68 -1.23
CA ILE A 74 -4.69 -10.93 -2.37
C ILE A 74 -5.55 -11.46 -3.51
N THR A 75 -5.95 -10.59 -4.44
CA THR A 75 -7.02 -10.87 -5.40
C THR A 75 -6.75 -12.03 -6.35
N GLN A 76 -5.54 -12.14 -6.92
CA GLN A 76 -5.19 -13.21 -7.86
C GLN A 76 -5.02 -14.58 -7.19
N PHE A 77 -4.63 -14.60 -5.92
CA PHE A 77 -4.31 -15.84 -5.21
C PHE A 77 -5.37 -16.25 -4.18
N GLN A 78 -6.49 -15.52 -4.13
CA GLN A 78 -7.60 -15.72 -3.19
C GLN A 78 -7.09 -15.91 -1.75
N GLY A 79 -6.20 -15.01 -1.33
CA GLY A 79 -5.52 -15.09 -0.04
C GLY A 79 -5.66 -13.81 0.78
N THR A 80 -4.96 -13.76 1.91
CA THR A 80 -4.94 -12.62 2.82
C THR A 80 -3.51 -12.24 3.16
N ALA A 81 -3.20 -10.95 3.10
CA ALA A 81 -1.98 -10.34 3.62
C ALA A 81 -2.32 -9.52 4.87
N THR A 82 -1.72 -9.88 6.00
CA THR A 82 -1.88 -9.16 7.29
C THR A 82 -0.54 -8.53 7.66
N PHE A 83 -0.46 -7.21 7.64
CA PHE A 83 0.74 -6.47 8.00
C PHE A 83 0.89 -6.38 9.52
N LYS A 84 2.14 -6.50 10.00
CA LYS A 84 2.48 -6.44 11.42
C LYS A 84 3.18 -5.12 11.72
N ARG A 85 2.72 -4.40 12.74
CA ARG A 85 3.34 -3.17 13.24
C ARG A 85 4.09 -3.41 14.54
N ASN A 86 5.13 -2.61 14.78
CA ASN A 86 5.82 -2.55 16.07
C ASN A 86 5.15 -1.54 17.03
N GLU A 87 5.71 -1.37 18.22
CA GLU A 87 5.23 -0.42 19.24
C GLU A 87 5.24 1.05 18.76
N ALA A 88 6.13 1.38 17.83
CA ALA A 88 6.20 2.69 17.17
C ALA A 88 5.19 2.85 16.01
N LYS A 89 4.24 1.91 15.85
CA LYS A 89 3.24 1.84 14.78
C LYS A 89 3.82 1.74 13.36
N LYS A 90 5.09 1.34 13.23
CA LYS A 90 5.75 1.12 11.94
C LYS A 90 5.48 -0.30 11.46
N VAL A 91 5.13 -0.46 10.18
CA VAL A 91 5.03 -1.78 9.54
C VAL A 91 6.42 -2.42 9.45
N ILE A 92 6.56 -3.58 10.08
CA ILE A 92 7.83 -4.34 10.17
C ILE A 92 7.75 -5.72 9.50
N GLY A 93 6.56 -6.17 9.10
CA GLY A 93 6.41 -7.48 8.50
C GLY A 93 5.02 -7.72 7.92
N VAL A 94 4.84 -8.90 7.35
CA VAL A 94 3.61 -9.35 6.72
C VAL A 94 3.42 -10.85 6.93
N SER A 95 2.20 -11.26 7.23
CA SER A 95 1.76 -12.66 7.22
C SER A 95 0.88 -12.88 6.01
N ILE A 96 1.19 -13.87 5.18
CA ILE A 96 0.45 -14.23 3.98
C ILE A 96 -0.19 -15.59 4.18
N ASN A 97 -1.50 -15.68 3.95
CA ASN A 97 -2.21 -16.95 3.83
C ASN A 97 -2.80 -17.05 2.42
N ALA A 98 -2.31 -17.97 1.60
CA ALA A 98 -2.78 -18.14 0.23
C ALA A 98 -2.48 -19.56 -0.26
N MET A 99 -3.39 -20.13 -1.05
CA MET A 99 -3.18 -21.44 -1.70
C MET A 99 -2.76 -22.57 -0.74
N GLY A 100 -3.21 -22.52 0.53
CA GLY A 100 -2.87 -23.49 1.57
C GLY A 100 -1.52 -23.26 2.28
N TYR A 101 -0.78 -22.21 1.94
CA TYR A 101 0.46 -21.82 2.61
C TYR A 101 0.22 -20.68 3.61
N SER A 102 0.96 -20.72 4.71
CA SER A 102 1.07 -19.62 5.67
C SER A 102 2.53 -19.18 5.75
N LEU A 103 2.82 -17.97 5.31
CA LEU A 103 4.17 -17.42 5.21
C LEU A 103 4.28 -16.17 6.09
N GLU A 104 5.40 -16.03 6.79
CA GLU A 104 5.71 -14.80 7.52
C GLU A 104 6.96 -14.15 6.97
N GLY A 105 6.85 -12.89 6.57
CA GLY A 105 7.93 -12.11 6.00
C GLY A 105 8.26 -10.90 6.85
N THR A 106 9.54 -10.53 6.90
CA THR A 106 10.03 -9.32 7.56
C THR A 106 10.26 -8.23 6.53
N LYS A 107 9.86 -7.00 6.83
CA LYS A 107 10.10 -5.85 5.96
C LYS A 107 11.58 -5.51 5.97
N GLU A 108 12.17 -5.37 4.79
CA GLU A 108 13.54 -4.91 4.65
C GLU A 108 13.59 -3.40 4.94
N GLU A 109 14.42 -3.05 5.90
CA GLU A 109 14.69 -1.66 6.23
C GLU A 109 15.41 -1.01 5.05
N THR A 110 14.75 -0.08 4.37
CA THR A 110 15.42 0.75 3.37
C THR A 110 16.30 1.77 4.09
N SER A 111 17.51 1.36 4.47
CA SER A 111 18.51 2.27 5.00
C SER A 111 18.85 3.30 3.92
N SER A 112 18.34 4.53 4.05
CA SER A 112 18.61 5.69 3.17
C SER A 112 20.07 6.19 3.19
N GLN A 113 21.04 5.32 3.43
CA GLN A 113 22.46 5.64 3.62
C GLN A 113 23.28 5.67 2.32
N SER A 114 22.72 5.29 1.16
CA SER A 114 23.49 5.13 -0.08
C SER A 114 23.51 6.33 -1.04
N LEU A 115 22.78 7.42 -0.80
CA LEU A 115 22.72 8.55 -1.74
C LEU A 115 23.70 9.72 -1.49
N PHE A 116 24.52 9.69 -0.43
CA PHE A 116 25.35 10.85 -0.05
C PHE A 116 26.82 10.84 -0.54
N ILE A 117 27.29 9.84 -1.29
CA ILE A 117 28.75 9.71 -1.55
C ILE A 117 29.26 10.40 -2.83
N VAL A 118 28.44 10.81 -3.81
CA VAL A 118 28.99 11.25 -5.12
C VAL A 118 28.75 12.74 -5.41
N ARG A 119 29.29 13.67 -4.60
CA ARG A 119 29.44 15.09 -5.00
C ARG A 119 30.64 15.83 -4.34
N LYS A 120 31.80 15.18 -4.13
CA LYS A 120 32.96 15.91 -3.57
C LYS A 120 34.27 15.88 -4.38
N ASN A 121 34.38 15.22 -5.53
CA ASN A 121 35.66 15.18 -6.25
C ASN A 121 35.57 15.50 -7.75
N LEU A 122 35.20 16.75 -8.06
CA LEU A 122 35.61 17.38 -9.32
C LEU A 122 36.11 18.81 -9.03
N LYS A 123 37.38 18.88 -8.64
CA LYS A 123 38.27 20.01 -8.90
C LYS A 123 39.70 19.46 -8.82
N ASN A 124 40.26 19.20 -10.00
CA ASN A 124 41.68 19.34 -10.33
C ASN A 124 41.72 19.61 -11.83
#